data_AF-A0A2E5AG96-F1
#
_entry.id   AF-A0A2E5AG96-F1
#
_cell.length_a   1.000
_cell.length_b   1.000
_cell.length_c   1.000
_cell.angle_alpha   90.00
_cell.angle_beta   90.00
_cell.angle_gamma   90.00
#
_symmetry.space_group_name_H-M   'P 1'
#
loop_
_entity.id
_entity.type
_entity.pdbx_description
1 polymer ?
#
loop_
_entity_poly.entity_id
_entity_poly.type
_entity_poly.pdbx_seq_one_letter_code
_entity_poly.pdbx_strand_id
1 'polypeptide(L)'
;EQLVAQNLVPASSGNVVPQSIRTLAPISEPRLDAASETAWYLAASPNQIDTIEYAYLEGQQGAYIETRNGFDVDGVEIKCRLDFGAKAIDWRGLYKNPGA
;
A
#
# COMPACT_ATOMS: atom_id res chain seq x y z
N GLU A 1 9.63 -16.83 -8.59
CA GLU A 1 10.87 -17.60 -8.36
C GLU A 1 10.98 -17.92 -6.88
N GLN A 2 11.34 -19.16 -6.57
CA GLN A 2 11.39 -19.66 -5.20
C GLN A 2 12.48 -18.90 -4.44
N LEU A 3 12.14 -18.27 -3.31
CA LEU A 3 13.10 -17.65 -2.39
C LEU A 3 13.91 -18.75 -1.68
N VAL A 4 14.76 -19.47 -2.42
CA VAL A 4 15.69 -20.44 -1.85
C VAL A 4 16.94 -19.69 -1.43
N ALA A 5 17.13 -19.58 -0.12
CA ALA A 5 18.33 -18.97 0.43
C ALA A 5 19.56 -19.85 0.15
N GLN A 6 20.40 -19.39 -0.77
CA GLN A 6 21.55 -20.13 -1.31
C GLN A 6 22.72 -20.31 -0.32
N ASN A 7 22.62 -19.73 0.90
CA ASN A 7 23.72 -19.64 1.86
C ASN A 7 23.39 -20.08 3.31
N LEU A 8 22.39 -20.95 3.50
CA LEU A 8 22.17 -21.59 4.80
C LEU A 8 23.23 -22.67 5.05
N VAL A 9 24.23 -22.37 5.88
CA VAL A 9 25.19 -23.36 6.39
C VAL A 9 24.69 -23.84 7.75
N PRO A 10 24.58 -25.16 8.01
CA PRO A 10 24.08 -25.73 9.27
C PRO A 10 25.13 -25.60 10.39
N ALA A 11 25.58 -24.37 10.68
CA ALA A 11 26.61 -24.07 11.68
C ALA A 11 26.07 -23.32 12.91
N SER A 12 24.87 -22.73 12.82
CA SER A 12 24.24 -22.02 13.93
C SER A 12 22.71 -22.04 13.80
N SER A 13 22.03 -22.40 14.89
CA SER A 13 20.57 -22.34 14.99
C SER A 13 20.02 -20.91 14.89
N GLY A 14 20.85 -19.89 15.08
CA GLY A 14 20.47 -18.48 14.90
C GLY A 14 20.35 -18.04 13.43
N ASN A 15 20.79 -18.86 12.47
CA ASN A 15 20.82 -18.53 11.04
C ASN A 15 19.79 -19.31 10.21
N VAL A 16 18.80 -19.93 10.86
CA VAL A 16 17.77 -20.74 10.19
C VAL A 16 16.84 -19.87 9.33
N VAL A 17 16.62 -18.60 9.69
CA VAL A 17 15.82 -17.68 8.86
C VAL A 17 16.75 -16.89 7.93
N PRO A 18 16.52 -16.91 6.61
CA PRO A 18 17.27 -16.08 5.67
C PRO A 18 17.23 -14.59 6.03
N GLN A 19 18.31 -13.86 5.75
CA GLN A 19 18.36 -12.44 6.09
C GLN A 19 17.33 -11.60 5.32
N SER A 20 16.97 -12.03 4.10
CA SER A 20 15.90 -11.41 3.30
C SER A 20 14.52 -11.42 3.98
N ILE A 21 14.24 -12.41 4.82
CA ILE A 21 12.97 -12.51 5.57
C ILE A 21 13.06 -11.70 6.88
N ARG A 22 14.23 -11.71 7.52
CA ARG A 22 14.49 -11.00 8.78
C ARG A 22 14.46 -9.47 8.65
N THR A 23 14.77 -8.93 7.47
CA THR A 23 14.74 -7.48 7.21
C THR A 23 13.39 -6.95 6.75
N LEU A 24 12.33 -7.78 6.70
CA LEU A 24 11.00 -7.33 6.31
C LEU A 24 10.43 -6.38 7.37
N ALA A 25 9.85 -5.27 6.92
CA ALA A 25 9.12 -4.33 7.76
C ALA A 25 7.63 -4.73 7.76
N PRO A 26 7.06 -5.16 8.91
CA PRO A 26 5.65 -5.50 8.99
C PRO A 26 4.81 -4.22 8.91
N ILE A 27 3.78 -4.25 8.06
CA ILE A 27 2.79 -3.18 7.93
C ILE A 27 1.42 -3.81 8.15
N SER A 28 0.67 -3.30 9.11
CA SER A 28 -0.70 -3.73 9.38
C SER A 28 -1.67 -2.80 8.68
N GLU A 29 -2.51 -3.34 7.80
CA GLU A 29 -3.55 -2.61 7.07
C GLU A 29 -4.89 -3.36 7.18
N PRO A 30 -5.81 -2.90 8.04
CA PRO A 30 -7.08 -3.59 8.29
C PRO A 30 -7.95 -3.78 7.04
N ARG A 31 -7.82 -2.92 6.02
CA ARG A 31 -8.57 -3.08 4.77
C ARG A 31 -8.12 -4.28 3.96
N LEU A 32 -6.86 -4.73 4.10
CA LEU A 32 -6.37 -5.94 3.44
C LEU A 32 -6.90 -7.20 4.14
N ASP A 33 -6.96 -7.18 5.47
CA ASP A 33 -7.54 -8.26 6.27
C ASP A 33 -9.04 -8.44 5.98
N ALA A 34 -9.77 -7.32 5.84
CA ALA A 34 -11.18 -7.35 5.44
C ALA A 34 -11.41 -7.97 4.06
N ALA A 35 -10.42 -7.91 3.16
CA ALA A 35 -10.48 -8.57 1.86
C ALA A 35 -10.15 -10.07 1.94
N SER A 36 -9.25 -10.47 2.85
CA SER A 36 -8.93 -11.86 3.15
C SER A 36 -8.06 -11.95 4.41
N GLU A 37 -8.54 -12.69 5.42
CA GLU A 37 -7.84 -12.89 6.69
C GLU A 37 -6.57 -13.76 6.56
N THR A 38 -6.49 -14.58 5.50
CA THR A 38 -5.41 -15.55 5.30
C THR A 38 -4.35 -15.09 4.31
N ALA A 39 -4.69 -14.15 3.44
CA ALA A 39 -3.77 -13.65 2.43
C ALA A 39 -2.69 -12.76 3.07
N TRP A 40 -1.47 -12.87 2.56
CA TRP A 40 -0.38 -11.97 2.92
C TRP A 40 0.26 -11.37 1.67
N TYR A 41 0.84 -10.18 1.86
CA TYR A 41 1.33 -9.34 0.76
C TYR A 41 2.78 -8.94 1.03
N LEU A 42 3.55 -8.84 -0.05
CA LEU A 42 4.88 -8.25 -0.02
C LEU A 42 4.95 -7.13 -1.06
N ALA A 43 5.60 -6.05 -0.66
CA ALA A 43 5.99 -4.97 -1.54
C ALA A 43 7.52 -4.81 -1.48
N ALA A 44 8.15 -4.64 -2.64
CA ALA A 44 9.54 -4.27 -2.73
C ALA A 44 9.76 -2.87 -2.14
N SER A 45 10.99 -2.58 -1.71
CA SER A 45 11.36 -1.23 -1.30
C SER A 45 11.13 -0.26 -2.46
N PRO A 46 10.48 0.89 -2.25
CA PRO A 46 10.31 1.92 -3.28
C PRO A 46 11.63 2.42 -3.88
N ASN A 47 12.73 2.32 -3.12
CA ASN A 47 14.08 2.65 -3.59
C ASN A 47 14.64 1.65 -4.61
N GLN A 48 14.07 0.44 -4.71
CA GLN A 48 14.47 -0.60 -5.67
C GLN A 48 13.51 -0.66 -6.85
N ILE A 49 12.21 -0.67 -6.58
CA ILE A 49 11.15 -0.72 -7.59
C ILE A 49 10.04 0.23 -7.15
N ASP A 50 9.74 1.23 -7.97
CA ASP A 50 8.55 2.04 -7.80
C ASP A 50 7.33 1.24 -8.25
N THR A 51 6.40 0.97 -7.33
CA THR A 51 5.32 0.00 -7.53
C THR A 51 3.94 0.64 -7.58
N ILE A 52 3.72 1.74 -6.84
CA ILE A 52 2.43 2.38 -6.68
C ILE A 52 2.63 3.88 -6.83
N GLU A 53 1.95 4.46 -7.80
CA GLU A 53 1.97 5.90 -8.02
C GLU A 53 0.60 6.49 -7.71
N TYR A 54 0.60 7.69 -7.14
CA TYR A 54 -0.59 8.50 -6.95
C TYR A 54 -0.33 9.91 -7.45
N ALA A 55 -1.38 10.54 -7.98
CA ALA A 55 -1.31 11.88 -8.55
C ALA A 55 -2.57 12.68 -8.24
N TYR A 56 -2.38 13.98 -8.12
CA TYR A 56 -3.44 14.98 -8.06
C TYR A 56 -3.49 15.74 -9.38
N LEU A 57 -4.66 16.30 -9.70
CA LEU A 57 -4.76 17.26 -10.79
C LEU A 57 -3.88 18.50 -10.49
N GLU A 58 -3.15 18.98 -11.49
CA GLU A 58 -2.26 20.13 -11.33
C GLU A 58 -3.04 21.36 -10.83
N GLY A 59 -2.51 22.01 -9.79
CA GLY A 59 -3.17 23.13 -9.13
C GLY A 59 -4.35 22.76 -8.22
N GLN A 60 -4.66 21.48 -8.03
CA GLN A 60 -5.75 20.98 -7.20
C GLN A 60 -5.27 19.85 -6.27
N GLN A 61 -4.26 20.14 -5.44
CA GLN A 61 -3.75 19.19 -4.46
C GLN A 61 -4.71 19.06 -3.27
N GLY A 62 -5.32 17.88 -3.12
CA GLY A 62 -6.23 17.57 -2.03
C GLY A 62 -7.70 17.90 -2.31
N ALA A 63 -8.53 17.79 -1.28
CA ALA A 63 -9.96 18.01 -1.39
C ALA A 63 -10.27 19.51 -1.49
N TYR A 64 -11.03 19.88 -2.52
CA TYR A 64 -11.55 21.22 -2.68
C TYR A 64 -12.94 21.32 -2.06
N ILE A 65 -13.10 22.29 -1.16
CA ILE A 65 -14.31 22.47 -0.36
C ILE A 65 -14.92 23.84 -0.71
N GLU A 66 -16.14 23.82 -1.24
CA GLU A 66 -16.97 25.01 -1.42
C GLU A 66 -18.10 24.98 -0.40
N THR A 67 -18.35 26.12 0.24
CA THR A 67 -19.44 26.27 1.21
C THR A 67 -20.39 27.35 0.74
N ARG A 68 -21.69 27.04 0.66
CA ARG A 68 -22.76 27.99 0.32
C ARG A 68 -23.75 28.07 1.46
N ASN A 69 -23.91 29.27 2.03
CA ASN A 69 -25.00 29.54 2.97
C ASN A 69 -26.31 29.66 2.19
N GLY A 70 -27.32 28.89 2.60
CA GLY A 70 -28.62 28.88 1.97
C GLY A 70 -29.42 30.16 2.25
N PHE A 71 -30.16 30.63 1.25
CA PHE A 71 -31.14 31.70 1.42
C PHE A 71 -32.57 31.14 1.53
N ASP A 72 -32.88 30.08 0.77
CA ASP A 72 -34.19 29.43 0.78
C ASP A 72 -34.39 28.50 1.99
N VAL A 73 -33.29 28.00 2.57
CA VAL A 73 -33.27 27.15 3.75
C VAL A 73 -32.15 27.64 4.65
N ASP A 74 -32.45 27.81 5.95
CA ASP A 74 -31.45 28.15 6.97
C ASP A 74 -30.52 26.94 7.20
N GLY A 75 -29.46 26.89 6.41
CA GLY A 75 -28.52 25.77 6.37
C GLY A 75 -27.26 26.12 5.60
N VAL A 76 -26.25 25.27 5.77
CA VAL A 76 -24.95 25.38 5.08
C VAL A 76 -24.80 24.18 4.16
N GLU A 77 -24.66 24.44 2.87
CA GLU A 77 -24.32 23.42 1.88
C GLU A 77 -22.81 23.36 1.71
N ILE A 78 -22.26 22.15 1.77
CA ILE A 78 -20.83 21.91 1.56
C ILE A 78 -20.67 20.99 0.37
N LYS A 79 -19.95 21.45 -0.65
CA LYS A 79 -19.55 20.67 -1.80
C LYS A 79 -18.07 20.32 -1.67
N CYS A 80 -17.78 19.02 -1.67
CA CYS A 80 -16.42 18.50 -1.70
C CYS A 80 -16.15 17.88 -3.06
N ARG A 81 -15.04 18.25 -3.71
CA ARG A 81 -14.52 17.56 -4.90
C ARG A 81 -13.07 17.16 -4.68
N LEU A 82 -12.68 16.02 -5.22
CA LEU A 82 -11.31 15.51 -5.18
C LEU A 82 -10.97 14.90 -6.54
N ASP A 83 -9.97 15.48 -7.18
CA ASP A 83 -9.42 14.99 -8.44
C ASP A 83 -8.15 14.19 -8.13
N PHE A 84 -8.29 12.86 -8.04
CA PHE A 84 -7.24 11.95 -7.60
C PHE A 84 -7.17 10.70 -8.47
N GLY A 85 -5.94 10.31 -8.84
CA GLY A 85 -5.66 9.05 -9.51
C GLY A 85 -4.60 8.26 -8.74
N ALA A 86 -4.76 6.94 -8.67
CA ALA A 86 -3.75 6.05 -8.16
C ALA A 86 -3.71 4.76 -8.97
N LYS A 87 -2.51 4.20 -9.17
CA LYS A 87 -2.35 2.96 -9.92
C LYS A 87 -1.12 2.18 -9.47
N ALA A 88 -1.24 0.85 -9.49
CA ALA A 88 -0.07 -0.02 -9.49
C ALA A 88 0.61 0.02 -10.87
N ILE A 89 1.86 0.48 -10.89
CA ILE A 89 2.64 0.71 -12.12
C ILE A 89 3.60 -0.44 -12.43
N ASP A 90 4.04 -1.20 -11.42
CA ASP A 90 4.95 -2.32 -11.60
C ASP A 90 4.52 -3.55 -10.79
N TRP A 91 4.22 -4.63 -11.51
CA TRP A 91 3.79 -5.90 -10.91
C TRP A 91 4.95 -6.70 -10.31
N ARG A 92 6.21 -6.43 -10.73
CA ARG A 92 7.38 -7.22 -10.31
C ARG A 92 7.73 -7.00 -8.85
N GLY A 93 7.43 -5.81 -8.33
CA GLY A 93 7.66 -5.45 -6.93
C GLY A 93 6.50 -5.78 -5.99
N LEU A 94 5.41 -6.35 -6.49
CA LEU A 94 4.22 -6.65 -5.69
C LEU A 94 3.92 -8.15 -5.75
N TYR A 95 3.76 -8.77 -4.58
CA TYR A 95 3.43 -10.18 -4.48
C TYR A 95 2.27 -10.40 -3.51
N LYS A 96 1.30 -11.21 -3.93
CA LYS A 96 0.21 -11.69 -3.09
C LYS A 96 0.34 -13.21 -2.94
N ASN A 97 0.30 -13.67 -1.70
CA ASN A 97 0.05 -15.07 -1.39
C ASN A 97 -1.41 -15.21 -0.91
N PRO A 98 -2.20 -16.13 -1.47
CA PRO A 98 -3.60 -16.30 -1.08
C PRO A 98 -3.80 -16.88 0.33
N GLY A 99 -2.73 -17.27 1.02
CA GLY A 99 -2.81 -17.99 2.29
C GLY A 99 -2.91 -19.50 2.09
N ALA A 100 -3.06 -20.22 3.21
CA ALA A 100 -3.36 -21.66 3.24
C ALA A 100 -4.87 -21.89 3.13
#